data_AF-A0A167BGV9-F1
#
_entry.id   AF-A0A167BGV9-F1
#
_cell.length_a   1.000
_cell.length_b   1.000
_cell.length_c   1.000
_cell.angle_alpha   90.00
_cell.angle_beta   90.00
_cell.angle_gamma   90.00
#
_symmetry.space_group_name_H-M   'P 1'
#
loop_
_entity.id
_entity.type
_entity.pdbx_description
1 polymer ?
#
loop_
_entity_poly.entity_id
_entity_poly.type
_entity_poly.pdbx_seq_one_letter_code
_entity_poly.pdbx_strand_id
1 'polypeptide(L)'
;MASLLAPVLASAQTESRPACPTLARASFTSAVENREPTDDISQAPVDTAELFFYTEVHDGSDQTLYHHWSLNGEPFVDVTLEIGSDFWRTWSSKTLTGLGMKAGDTWAVSVTGAQGCELGQWQVSLTTSGKATAVPETRNTPAAATERKRSPAQNNTGNPGH
;
A
#
# COMPACT_ATOMS: atom_id res chain seq x y z
N MET A 1 -22.86 46.21 -48.58
CA MET A 1 -23.24 44.92 -47.97
C MET A 1 -22.29 44.69 -46.80
N ALA A 2 -22.77 44.85 -45.56
CA ALA A 2 -21.93 44.62 -44.38
C ALA A 2 -22.37 43.30 -43.75
N SER A 3 -21.57 42.25 -43.93
CA SER A 3 -21.76 40.97 -43.25
C SER A 3 -21.24 41.09 -41.82
N LEU A 4 -22.14 41.00 -40.85
CA LEU A 4 -21.80 40.88 -39.44
C LEU A 4 -21.42 39.42 -39.15
N LEU A 5 -20.13 39.18 -38.92
CA LEU A 5 -19.63 37.95 -38.31
C LEU A 5 -19.99 38.00 -36.81
N ALA A 6 -20.97 37.23 -36.37
CA ALA A 6 -21.24 37.04 -34.95
C ALA A 6 -20.22 36.04 -34.38
N PRO A 7 -19.46 36.38 -33.32
CA PRO A 7 -18.63 35.42 -32.64
C PRO A 7 -19.53 34.43 -31.89
N VAL A 8 -19.37 33.14 -32.18
CA VAL A 8 -19.92 32.06 -31.36
C VAL A 8 -19.11 32.04 -30.06
N LEU A 9 -19.71 32.54 -28.98
CA LEU A 9 -19.20 32.35 -27.63
C LEU A 9 -19.30 30.86 -27.31
N ALA A 10 -18.18 30.15 -27.40
CA ALA A 10 -18.06 28.80 -26.86
C ALA A 10 -18.17 28.90 -25.34
N SER A 11 -19.31 28.49 -24.78
CA SER A 11 -19.46 28.30 -23.35
C SER A 11 -18.54 27.15 -22.93
N ALA A 12 -17.45 27.47 -22.23
CA ALA A 12 -16.67 26.46 -21.52
C ALA A 12 -17.59 25.84 -20.45
N GLN A 13 -18.05 24.62 -20.69
CA GLN A 13 -18.76 23.86 -19.68
C GLN A 13 -17.73 23.49 -18.62
N THR A 14 -17.83 24.12 -17.44
CA THR A 14 -17.11 23.65 -16.26
C THR A 14 -17.79 22.36 -15.82
N GLU A 15 -17.50 21.25 -16.48
CA GLU A 15 -17.83 19.94 -15.93
C GLU A 15 -17.11 19.85 -14.58
N SER A 16 -17.89 19.66 -13.51
CA SER A 16 -17.35 19.47 -12.18
C SER A 16 -16.55 18.17 -12.21
N ARG A 17 -15.22 18.28 -12.17
CA ARG A 17 -14.37 17.10 -12.13
C ARG A 17 -14.74 16.30 -10.87
N PRO A 18 -14.98 14.98 -10.96
CA PRO A 18 -15.22 14.18 -9.78
C PRO A 18 -14.08 14.36 -8.79
N ALA A 19 -14.42 14.43 -7.51
CA ALA A 19 -13.43 14.47 -6.45
C ALA A 19 -12.60 13.17 -6.50
N CYS A 20 -11.31 13.29 -6.18
CA CYS A 20 -10.45 12.12 -6.10
C CYS A 20 -10.94 11.18 -4.99
N PRO A 21 -10.81 9.86 -5.15
CA PRO A 21 -11.09 8.92 -4.07
C PRO A 21 -10.14 9.17 -2.90
N THR A 22 -10.62 8.92 -1.69
CA THR A 22 -9.81 9.00 -0.48
C THR A 22 -9.00 7.72 -0.33
N LEU A 23 -7.67 7.81 -0.32
CA LEU A 23 -6.82 6.65 -0.06
C LEU A 23 -6.80 6.33 1.44
N ALA A 24 -7.37 5.19 1.81
CA ALA A 24 -7.47 4.77 3.22
C ALA A 24 -6.28 3.91 3.66
N ARG A 25 -5.86 2.95 2.83
CA ARG A 25 -4.69 2.09 3.07
C ARG A 25 -4.00 1.76 1.76
N ALA A 26 -2.68 1.62 1.79
CA ALA A 26 -1.92 1.05 0.69
C ALA A 26 -0.59 0.51 1.19
N SER A 27 -0.18 -0.65 0.68
CA SER A 27 1.07 -1.29 1.07
C SER A 27 1.52 -2.33 0.07
N PHE A 28 2.84 -2.55 0.03
CA PHE A 28 3.36 -3.80 -0.51
C PHE A 28 3.11 -4.91 0.49
N THR A 29 2.79 -6.10 -0.03
CA THR A 29 2.54 -7.29 0.77
C THR A 29 3.05 -8.53 0.03
N SER A 30 3.35 -9.59 0.79
CA SER A 30 3.73 -10.90 0.25
C SER A 30 2.54 -11.67 -0.30
N ALA A 31 1.32 -11.41 0.19
CA ALA A 31 0.09 -12.02 -0.32
C ALA A 31 -1.15 -11.19 0.02
N VAL A 32 -2.23 -11.41 -0.73
CA VAL A 32 -3.56 -10.89 -0.40
C VAL A 32 -4.51 -12.07 -0.19
N GLU A 33 -5.04 -12.19 1.02
CA GLU A 33 -5.95 -13.26 1.42
C GLU A 33 -7.25 -12.65 1.96
N ASN A 34 -8.40 -13.20 1.57
CA ASN A 34 -9.71 -12.67 1.99
C ASN A 34 -9.89 -11.15 1.73
N ARG A 35 -9.26 -10.63 0.65
CA ARG A 35 -9.22 -9.20 0.29
C ARG A 35 -8.51 -8.31 1.31
N GLU A 36 -7.58 -8.86 2.08
CA GLU A 36 -6.70 -8.13 3.01
C GLU A 36 -5.24 -8.48 2.73
N PRO A 37 -4.30 -7.52 2.88
CA PRO A 37 -2.88 -7.83 2.84
C PRO A 37 -2.52 -8.72 4.04
N THR A 38 -1.66 -9.72 3.83
CA THR A 38 -1.21 -10.62 4.90
C THR A 38 -0.12 -10.00 5.78
N ASP A 39 0.60 -9.01 5.25
CA ASP A 39 1.68 -8.26 5.89
C ASP A 39 1.88 -6.89 5.21
N ASP A 40 2.71 -6.05 5.82
CA ASP A 40 3.18 -4.81 5.22
C ASP A 40 4.72 -4.89 5.10
N ILE A 41 5.23 -4.87 3.86
CA ILE A 41 6.67 -5.06 3.60
C ILE A 41 7.31 -3.83 2.98
N SER A 42 8.53 -3.51 3.43
CA SER A 42 9.42 -2.51 2.79
C SER A 42 10.65 -3.16 2.15
N GLN A 43 10.81 -4.46 2.35
CA GLN A 43 11.85 -5.28 1.74
C GLN A 43 11.29 -6.63 1.32
N ALA A 44 11.79 -7.16 0.21
CA ALA A 44 11.45 -8.50 -0.28
C ALA A 44 12.72 -9.25 -0.73
N PRO A 45 12.86 -10.55 -0.45
CA PRO A 45 13.98 -11.33 -0.98
C PRO A 45 14.03 -11.34 -2.52
N VAL A 46 15.22 -11.42 -3.13
CA VAL A 46 15.38 -11.49 -4.60
C VAL A 46 14.74 -12.71 -5.25
N ASP A 47 14.48 -13.76 -4.48
CA ASP A 47 13.76 -14.98 -4.91
C ASP A 47 12.25 -14.91 -4.66
N THR A 48 11.72 -13.75 -4.26
CA THR A 48 10.27 -13.49 -4.21
C THR A 48 9.67 -13.81 -5.57
N ALA A 49 8.74 -14.76 -5.62
CA ALA A 49 8.14 -15.18 -6.89
C ALA A 49 7.13 -14.15 -7.41
N GLU A 50 6.32 -13.60 -6.51
CA GLU A 50 5.29 -12.62 -6.80
C GLU A 50 5.25 -11.55 -5.71
N LEU A 51 5.11 -10.29 -6.14
CA LEU A 51 5.02 -9.13 -5.27
C LEU A 51 3.67 -8.45 -5.48
N PHE A 52 2.95 -8.18 -4.39
CA PHE A 52 1.63 -7.57 -4.43
C PHE A 52 1.69 -6.13 -3.93
N PHE A 53 0.83 -5.28 -4.50
CA PHE A 53 0.56 -3.95 -3.98
C PHE A 53 -0.95 -3.78 -3.78
N TYR A 54 -1.32 -3.69 -2.50
CA TYR A 54 -2.69 -3.58 -2.02
C TYR A 54 -3.12 -2.12 -1.91
N THR A 55 -4.40 -1.85 -2.15
CA THR A 55 -4.98 -0.53 -1.93
C THR A 55 -6.45 -0.65 -1.47
N GLU A 56 -6.78 0.17 -0.48
CA GLU A 56 -8.15 0.47 -0.05
C GLU A 56 -8.44 1.95 -0.28
N VAL A 57 -9.56 2.23 -0.94
CA VAL A 57 -10.05 3.58 -1.22
C VAL A 57 -11.48 3.76 -0.75
N HIS A 58 -11.81 4.99 -0.35
CA HIS A 58 -13.17 5.44 -0.06
C HIS A 58 -13.62 6.52 -1.05
N ASP A 59 -14.94 6.76 -1.15
CA ASP A 59 -15.56 7.85 -1.93
C ASP A 59 -15.22 7.84 -3.44
N GLY A 60 -15.01 6.65 -3.99
CA GLY A 60 -14.53 6.46 -5.36
C GLY A 60 -15.47 5.68 -6.28
N SER A 61 -16.74 5.47 -5.92
CA SER A 61 -17.64 4.63 -6.72
C SER A 61 -17.66 5.07 -8.19
N ASP A 62 -17.60 4.08 -9.09
CA ASP A 62 -17.63 4.25 -10.54
C ASP A 62 -16.45 5.05 -11.12
N GLN A 63 -15.39 5.26 -10.31
CA GLN A 63 -14.12 5.80 -10.77
C GLN A 63 -13.11 4.67 -11.05
N THR A 64 -11.99 5.06 -11.65
CA THR A 64 -10.88 4.15 -11.97
C THR A 64 -9.64 4.56 -11.19
N LEU A 65 -8.97 3.57 -10.61
CA LEU A 65 -7.68 3.67 -9.94
C LEU A 65 -6.58 3.09 -10.83
N TYR A 66 -5.39 3.67 -10.78
CA TYR A 66 -4.23 3.20 -11.53
C TYR A 66 -3.06 2.90 -10.58
N HIS A 67 -2.45 1.73 -10.75
CA HIS A 67 -1.16 1.39 -10.16
C HIS A 67 -0.09 1.49 -11.25
N HIS A 68 0.79 2.49 -11.13
CA HIS A 68 1.93 2.69 -12.02
C HIS A 68 3.16 2.01 -11.44
N TRP A 69 3.50 0.83 -11.97
CA TRP A 69 4.67 0.08 -11.53
C TRP A 69 5.92 0.60 -12.21
N SER A 70 6.99 0.74 -11.43
CA SER A 70 8.33 1.04 -11.91
C SER A 70 9.38 0.14 -11.27
N LEU A 71 10.45 -0.12 -12.00
CA LEU A 71 11.62 -0.84 -11.52
C LEU A 71 12.84 0.07 -11.65
N ASN A 72 13.49 0.35 -10.53
CA ASN A 72 14.66 1.23 -10.44
C ASN A 72 14.41 2.63 -11.03
N GLY A 73 13.20 3.15 -10.88
CA GLY A 73 12.79 4.47 -11.39
C GLY A 73 12.35 4.47 -12.86
N GLU A 74 12.52 3.36 -13.58
CA GLU A 74 12.04 3.23 -14.96
C GLU A 74 10.59 2.69 -14.97
N PRO A 75 9.66 3.31 -15.71
CA PRO A 75 8.31 2.80 -15.86
C PRO A 75 8.30 1.35 -16.37
N PHE A 76 7.51 0.51 -15.71
CA PHE A 76 7.40 -0.91 -16.05
C PHE A 76 6.03 -1.23 -16.67
N VAL A 77 4.94 -0.93 -15.96
CA VAL A 77 3.57 -1.11 -16.49
C VAL A 77 2.54 -0.37 -15.66
N ASP A 78 1.49 0.10 -16.31
CA ASP A 78 0.31 0.67 -15.66
C ASP A 78 -0.79 -0.39 -15.54
N VAL A 79 -1.42 -0.48 -14.37
CA VAL A 79 -2.54 -1.39 -14.11
C VAL A 79 -3.78 -0.59 -13.78
N THR A 80 -4.82 -0.76 -14.59
CA THR A 80 -6.15 -0.17 -14.41
C THR A 80 -6.99 -1.03 -13.46
N LEU A 81 -7.61 -0.41 -12.46
CA LEU A 81 -8.42 -1.07 -11.43
C LEU A 81 -9.74 -0.28 -11.24
N GLU A 82 -10.86 -0.89 -11.63
CA GLU A 82 -12.17 -0.25 -11.47
C GLU A 82 -12.62 -0.27 -9.99
N ILE A 83 -13.24 0.84 -9.56
CA ILE A 83 -13.80 0.99 -8.21
C ILE A 83 -15.31 0.73 -8.28
N GLY A 84 -15.74 -0.41 -7.73
CA GLY A 84 -17.14 -0.84 -7.82
C GLY A 84 -18.07 -0.31 -6.72
N SER A 85 -17.56 0.42 -5.72
CA SER A 85 -18.38 1.03 -4.66
C SER A 85 -17.57 2.06 -3.86
N ASP A 86 -18.24 2.83 -2.99
CA ASP A 86 -17.59 3.81 -2.12
C ASP A 86 -16.63 3.22 -1.08
N PHE A 87 -16.66 1.92 -0.79
CA PHE A 87 -15.67 1.25 0.05
C PHE A 87 -15.05 0.11 -0.73
N TRP A 88 -13.87 0.33 -1.30
CA TRP A 88 -13.29 -0.61 -2.26
C TRP A 88 -11.89 -1.03 -1.90
N ARG A 89 -11.64 -2.32 -2.08
CA ARG A 89 -10.34 -2.95 -1.92
C ARG A 89 -9.95 -3.58 -3.24
N THR A 90 -8.73 -3.32 -3.66
CA THR A 90 -8.17 -3.82 -4.90
C THR A 90 -6.66 -3.99 -4.74
N TRP A 91 -6.04 -4.69 -5.67
CA TRP A 91 -4.60 -4.91 -5.67
C TRP A 91 -4.13 -5.20 -7.09
N SER A 92 -2.85 -5.02 -7.33
CA SER A 92 -2.17 -5.59 -8.47
C SER A 92 -0.89 -6.30 -8.03
N SER A 93 -0.37 -7.18 -8.88
CA SER A 93 0.84 -7.94 -8.57
C SER A 93 1.81 -7.98 -9.75
N LYS A 94 3.03 -8.44 -9.46
CA LYS A 94 4.07 -8.72 -10.45
C LYS A 94 4.75 -10.04 -10.13
N THR A 95 4.78 -10.93 -11.12
CA THR A 95 5.67 -12.09 -11.10
C THR A 95 7.09 -11.64 -11.36
N LEU A 96 7.98 -11.86 -10.39
CA LEU A 96 9.39 -11.46 -10.49
C LEU A 96 10.28 -12.59 -11.02
N THR A 97 9.80 -13.83 -10.96
CA THR A 97 10.50 -15.00 -11.52
C THR A 97 10.84 -14.78 -12.98
N GLY A 98 12.12 -14.94 -13.34
CA GLY A 98 12.61 -14.77 -14.71
C GLY A 98 12.96 -13.33 -15.09
N LEU A 99 12.73 -12.33 -14.23
CA LEU A 99 13.11 -10.93 -14.52
C LEU A 99 14.58 -10.59 -14.21
N GLY A 100 15.36 -11.53 -13.66
CA GLY A 100 16.78 -11.31 -13.36
C GLY A 100 17.00 -10.33 -12.21
N MET A 101 16.15 -10.38 -11.18
CA MET A 101 16.21 -9.51 -10.01
C MET A 101 17.53 -9.64 -9.24
N LYS A 102 18.03 -8.52 -8.71
CA LYS A 102 19.23 -8.45 -7.88
C LYS A 102 18.98 -7.68 -6.59
N ALA A 103 19.81 -7.94 -5.58
CA ALA A 103 19.76 -7.19 -4.33
C ALA A 103 20.04 -5.70 -4.62
N GLY A 104 19.25 -4.83 -4.01
CA GLY A 104 19.27 -3.39 -4.28
C GLY A 104 18.31 -2.93 -5.38
N ASP A 105 17.75 -3.83 -6.19
CA ASP A 105 16.64 -3.45 -7.07
C ASP A 105 15.48 -2.90 -6.25
N THR A 106 14.82 -1.87 -6.75
CA THR A 106 13.69 -1.22 -6.08
C THR A 106 12.48 -1.22 -6.98
N TRP A 107 11.40 -1.85 -6.51
CA TRP A 107 10.08 -1.72 -7.11
C TRP A 107 9.36 -0.55 -6.46
N ALA A 108 8.64 0.21 -7.26
CA ALA A 108 7.76 1.27 -6.76
C ALA A 108 6.41 1.23 -7.46
N VAL A 109 5.38 1.65 -6.73
CA VAL A 109 4.04 1.87 -7.26
C VAL A 109 3.63 3.30 -6.93
N SER A 110 3.27 4.06 -7.95
CA SER A 110 2.54 5.32 -7.81
C SER A 110 1.05 5.03 -8.00
N VAL A 111 0.21 5.56 -7.12
CA VAL A 111 -1.24 5.38 -7.18
C VAL A 111 -1.89 6.68 -7.62
N THR A 112 -2.68 6.61 -8.69
CA THR A 112 -3.44 7.75 -9.21
C THR A 112 -4.88 7.39 -9.49
N GLY A 113 -5.74 8.40 -9.58
CA GLY A 113 -7.10 8.30 -10.11
C GLY A 113 -7.21 8.96 -11.48
N ALA A 114 -8.34 9.59 -11.77
CA ALA A 114 -8.51 10.44 -12.95
C ALA A 114 -7.46 11.56 -13.03
N GLN A 115 -7.30 12.19 -14.21
CA GLN A 115 -6.29 13.21 -14.48
C GLN A 115 -6.18 14.22 -13.33
N GLY A 116 -5.00 14.34 -12.71
CA GLY A 116 -4.73 15.25 -11.60
C GLY A 116 -5.16 14.75 -10.22
N CYS A 117 -5.48 13.46 -10.07
CA CYS A 117 -5.66 12.78 -8.79
C CYS A 117 -4.44 11.91 -8.49
N GLU A 118 -3.45 12.47 -7.82
CA GLU A 118 -2.29 11.73 -7.33
C GLU A 118 -2.53 11.35 -5.86
N LEU A 119 -2.53 10.06 -5.54
CA LEU A 119 -2.89 9.56 -4.21
C LEU A 119 -1.67 9.20 -3.36
N GLY A 120 -0.56 8.80 -3.99
CA GLY A 120 0.71 8.60 -3.30
C GLY A 120 1.68 7.70 -4.06
N GLN A 121 2.81 7.40 -3.42
CA GLN A 121 3.83 6.50 -3.98
C GLN A 121 4.47 5.66 -2.86
N TRP A 122 4.74 4.40 -3.18
CA TRP A 122 5.37 3.44 -2.28
C TRP A 122 6.52 2.73 -2.98
N GLN A 123 7.46 2.23 -2.20
CA GLN A 123 8.58 1.44 -2.71
C GLN A 123 8.90 0.25 -1.80
N VAL A 124 9.48 -0.78 -2.40
CA VAL A 124 10.04 -1.96 -1.74
C VAL A 124 11.39 -2.28 -2.37
N SER A 125 12.40 -2.52 -1.54
CA SER A 125 13.75 -2.86 -2.02
C SER A 125 14.03 -4.35 -1.90
N LEU A 126 14.64 -4.92 -2.93
CA LEU A 126 15.00 -6.32 -2.95
C LEU A 126 16.27 -6.58 -2.13
N THR A 127 16.23 -7.60 -1.28
CA THR A 127 17.35 -8.04 -0.44
C THR A 127 17.86 -9.40 -0.90
N THR A 128 19.09 -9.74 -0.55
CA THR A 128 19.61 -11.10 -0.79
C THR A 128 18.67 -12.15 -0.21
N SER A 129 18.49 -13.27 -0.92
CA SER A 129 17.73 -14.43 -0.44
C SER A 129 18.11 -14.79 1.00
N GLY A 130 17.09 -14.89 1.87
CA GLY A 130 17.28 -15.22 3.29
C GLY A 130 17.19 -14.07 4.29
N LYS A 131 16.71 -12.87 3.89
CA LYS A 131 16.45 -11.78 4.86
C LYS A 131 15.17 -11.00 4.55
N ALA A 132 14.03 -11.54 4.97
CA ALA A 132 12.86 -10.74 5.32
C ALA A 132 13.08 -10.24 6.76
N THR A 133 13.45 -8.98 6.93
CA THR A 133 13.58 -8.41 8.29
C THR A 133 12.20 -7.90 8.68
N ALA A 134 11.48 -8.67 9.49
CA ALA A 134 10.37 -8.12 10.27
C ALA A 134 10.88 -6.93 11.09
N VAL A 135 10.09 -5.85 11.16
CA VAL A 135 10.31 -4.73 12.08
C VAL A 135 10.62 -5.29 13.47
N PRO A 136 11.66 -4.80 14.18
CA PRO A 136 11.99 -5.31 15.50
C PRO A 136 10.84 -4.98 16.45
N GLU A 137 10.04 -5.98 16.76
CA GLU A 137 9.15 -5.99 17.90
C GLU A 137 10.00 -5.68 19.14
N THR A 138 9.80 -4.51 19.74
CA THR A 138 10.49 -4.04 20.94
C THR A 138 10.10 -4.94 22.11
N ARG A 139 10.69 -6.14 22.18
CA ARG A 139 10.64 -6.99 23.37
C ARG A 139 11.58 -6.40 24.41
N ASN A 140 11.03 -5.45 25.16
CA ASN A 140 11.49 -5.10 26.50
C ASN A 140 11.65 -6.40 27.30
N THR A 141 12.86 -6.93 27.31
CA THR A 141 13.25 -8.01 28.21
C THR A 141 13.96 -7.33 29.37
N PRO A 142 13.36 -7.27 30.58
CA PRO A 142 14.11 -6.86 31.76
C PRO A 142 15.23 -7.87 31.99
N ALA A 143 16.47 -7.38 32.01
CA ALA A 143 17.63 -8.17 32.37
C ALA A 143 17.41 -8.83 33.74
N ALA A 144 17.34 -10.16 33.76
CA ALA A 144 17.34 -10.94 34.98
C ALA A 144 18.73 -10.87 35.62
N ALA A 145 18.92 -9.88 36.49
CA ALA A 145 20.00 -9.86 37.46
C ALA A 145 19.76 -10.96 38.51
N THR A 146 20.77 -11.80 38.68
CA THR A 146 20.81 -12.87 39.67
C THR A 146 21.06 -12.26 41.04
N GLU A 147 20.11 -12.34 41.97
CA GLU A 147 20.45 -12.32 43.39
C GLU A 147 19.48 -13.17 44.22
N ARG A 148 20.05 -14.21 44.86
CA ARG A 148 19.39 -15.05 45.85
C ARG A 148 19.29 -14.29 47.18
N LYS A 149 18.11 -14.27 47.81
CA LYS A 149 17.96 -14.42 49.28
C LYS A 149 16.50 -14.62 49.73
N ARG A 150 16.23 -15.87 50.15
CA ARG A 150 15.60 -16.30 51.42
C ARG A 150 14.12 -15.94 51.75
N SER A 151 13.30 -17.01 51.66
CA SER A 151 12.23 -17.48 52.58
C SER A 151 10.82 -16.82 52.64
N PRO A 152 9.79 -17.60 53.06
CA PRO A 152 8.41 -17.50 52.57
C PRO A 152 7.40 -16.99 53.60
N ALA A 153 6.26 -16.45 53.14
CA ALA A 153 5.00 -16.45 53.88
C ALA A 153 3.78 -16.16 52.98
N GLN A 154 2.68 -16.82 53.35
CA GLN A 154 1.32 -16.83 52.80
C GLN A 154 0.67 -15.44 52.70
N ASN A 155 -0.30 -15.24 51.79
CA ASN A 155 -1.75 -15.25 52.15
C ASN A 155 -2.66 -15.04 50.93
N ASN A 156 -3.86 -15.61 51.01
CA ASN A 156 -4.99 -15.55 50.09
C ASN A 156 -5.74 -14.20 50.14
N THR A 157 -6.75 -14.06 49.26
CA THR A 157 -7.87 -13.07 49.18
C THR A 157 -7.70 -12.07 48.01
N GLY A 158 -8.63 -11.83 47.08
CA GLY A 158 -9.96 -12.35 46.80
C GLY A 158 -10.61 -11.59 45.63
N ASN A 159 -11.44 -12.32 44.86
CA ASN A 159 -12.63 -11.96 44.05
C ASN A 159 -12.67 -10.74 43.06
N PRO A 160 -13.38 -10.87 41.90
CA PRO A 160 -13.43 -9.90 40.81
C PRO A 160 -14.66 -8.97 40.88
N GLY A 161 -14.64 -7.88 40.11
CA GLY A 161 -15.76 -6.95 39.97
C GLY A 161 -16.20 -6.79 38.51
N HIS A 162 -17.42 -7.31 38.27
CA HIS A 162 -18.40 -7.04 37.21
C HIS A 162 -18.13 -7.46 35.75
#